data_AF-A0A970PUD6-F1
#
_entry.id   AF-A0A970PUD6-F1
#
_cell.length_a   1.000
_cell.length_b   1.000
_cell.length_c   1.000
_cell.angle_alpha   90.00
_cell.angle_beta   90.00
_cell.angle_gamma   90.00
#
_symmetry.space_group_name_H-M   'P 1'
#
loop_
_entity.id
_entity.type
_entity.pdbx_description
1 polymer ?
#
loop_
_entity_poly.entity_id
_entity_poly.type
_entity_poly.pdbx_seq_one_letter_code
_entity_poly.pdbx_strand_id
1 'polypeptide(L)'
;MLKLIGQKASDASRKLSLYDNVARSRALQLMAAALEKESEKILEANAQDMAASQKDGLPDAFMDRLLLNEKRVRAMAEGLRSVAELPDPLDKLLWETTRPNGLYIRRVSSPMGVIAVIFEARPNVTADSAALSLKAGSAVILRGGKEAIRSNMAIVAALRSALAQSGLPMDAVQLVEDVSRASAQALMTLKGYVDLLIPRGGAGLIRSAVENATVPVLQTGEGVCHVYVDK
;
A
#
# COMPACT_ATOMS: atom_id res chain seq x y z
N MET A 1 -4.91 -12.36 15.79
CA MET A 1 -5.40 -11.82 14.51
C MET A 1 -4.25 -11.28 13.64
N LEU A 2 -3.47 -10.28 14.10
CA LEU A 2 -2.43 -9.65 13.25
C LEU A 2 -1.30 -10.61 12.80
N LYS A 3 -0.87 -11.55 13.65
CA LYS A 3 0.11 -12.59 13.25
C LYS A 3 -0.37 -13.44 12.07
N LEU A 4 -1.67 -13.75 12.01
CA LEU A 4 -2.26 -14.51 10.91
C LEU A 4 -2.26 -13.68 9.61
N ILE A 5 -2.57 -12.39 9.69
CA ILE A 5 -2.46 -11.45 8.55
C ILE A 5 -1.01 -11.43 8.05
N GLY A 6 -0.04 -11.30 8.96
CA GLY A 6 1.39 -11.34 8.66
C GLY A 6 1.81 -12.64 7.98
N GLN A 7 1.38 -13.79 8.49
CA GLN A 7 1.68 -15.10 7.91
C GLN A 7 1.13 -15.22 6.47
N LYS A 8 -0.15 -14.86 6.28
CA LYS A 8 -0.79 -14.86 4.96
C LYS A 8 -0.08 -13.91 3.97
N ALA A 9 0.35 -12.74 4.44
CA ALA A 9 1.07 -11.78 3.60
C ALA A 9 2.44 -12.31 3.20
N SER A 10 3.16 -12.96 4.13
CA SER A 10 4.46 -13.58 3.86
C SER A 10 4.33 -14.70 2.82
N ASP A 11 3.35 -15.59 2.98
CA ASP A 11 3.06 -16.66 2.03
C ASP A 11 2.66 -16.12 0.65
N ALA A 12 1.82 -15.07 0.63
CA ALA A 12 1.42 -14.41 -0.60
C ALA A 12 2.59 -13.73 -1.30
N SER A 13 3.47 -13.05 -0.56
CA SER A 13 4.66 -12.39 -1.11
C SER A 13 5.59 -13.38 -1.81
N ARG A 14 5.86 -14.53 -1.17
CA ARG A 14 6.68 -15.60 -1.77
C ARG A 14 6.08 -16.18 -3.05
N LYS A 15 4.76 -16.24 -3.15
CA LYS A 15 4.08 -16.68 -4.37
C LYS A 15 4.10 -15.58 -5.43
N LEU A 16 3.86 -14.34 -5.03
CA LEU A 16 3.81 -13.16 -5.90
C LEU A 16 5.15 -12.89 -6.59
N SER A 17 6.27 -13.14 -5.90
CA SER A 17 7.62 -12.97 -6.46
C SER A 17 7.93 -13.92 -7.62
N LEU A 18 7.15 -14.99 -7.81
CA LEU A 18 7.30 -15.94 -8.92
C LEU A 18 6.55 -15.53 -10.20
N TYR A 19 5.65 -14.55 -10.11
CA TYR A 19 4.92 -14.06 -11.27
C TYR A 19 5.77 -13.07 -12.07
N ASP A 20 5.63 -13.08 -13.39
CA ASP A 20 6.28 -12.14 -14.27
C ASP A 20 5.59 -10.77 -14.28
N ASN A 21 6.21 -9.81 -14.98
CA ASN A 21 5.65 -8.48 -15.17
C ASN A 21 4.24 -8.52 -15.79
N VAL A 22 4.02 -9.42 -16.76
CA VAL A 22 2.79 -9.48 -17.54
C VAL A 22 1.62 -9.87 -16.64
N ALA A 23 1.79 -10.88 -15.79
CA ALA A 23 0.80 -11.32 -14.84
C ALA A 23 0.49 -10.22 -13.80
N ARG A 24 1.52 -9.58 -13.23
CA ARG A 24 1.35 -8.45 -12.29
C ARG A 24 0.62 -7.27 -12.94
N SER A 25 1.03 -6.86 -14.14
CA SER A 25 0.39 -5.76 -14.87
C SER A 25 -1.05 -6.08 -15.27
N ARG A 26 -1.35 -7.33 -15.67
CA ARG A 26 -2.73 -7.77 -15.92
C ARG A 26 -3.59 -7.68 -14.65
N ALA A 27 -3.07 -8.08 -13.50
CA ALA A 27 -3.78 -7.97 -12.23
C ALA A 27 -4.08 -6.51 -11.88
N LEU A 28 -3.15 -5.58 -12.10
CA LEU A 28 -3.37 -4.14 -11.90
C LEU A 28 -4.48 -3.58 -12.82
N GLN A 29 -4.53 -4.02 -14.08
CA GLN A 29 -5.60 -3.64 -15.01
C GLN A 29 -6.97 -4.16 -14.56
N LEU A 30 -7.03 -5.41 -14.07
CA LEU A 30 -8.25 -5.98 -13.50
C LEU A 30 -8.67 -5.27 -12.20
N MET A 31 -7.71 -4.88 -11.36
CA MET A 31 -7.95 -4.09 -10.16
C MET A 31 -8.54 -2.73 -10.49
N ALA A 32 -8.02 -2.04 -11.53
CA ALA A 32 -8.56 -0.77 -12.00
C ALA A 32 -10.03 -0.92 -12.45
N ALA A 33 -10.32 -1.94 -13.28
CA ALA A 33 -11.68 -2.22 -13.73
C ALA A 33 -12.62 -2.59 -12.56
N ALA A 34 -12.13 -3.30 -11.55
CA ALA A 34 -12.91 -3.63 -10.36
C ALA A 34 -13.25 -2.40 -9.52
N LEU A 35 -12.35 -1.42 -9.37
CA LEU A 35 -12.68 -0.17 -8.68
C LEU A 35 -13.78 0.61 -9.38
N GLU A 36 -13.75 0.67 -10.71
CA GLU A 36 -14.79 1.36 -11.50
C GLU A 36 -16.12 0.61 -11.43
N LYS A 37 -16.09 -0.73 -11.55
CA LYS A 37 -17.29 -1.57 -11.45
C LYS A 37 -17.96 -1.48 -10.08
N GLU A 38 -17.17 -1.45 -9.01
CA GLU A 38 -17.68 -1.39 -7.64
C GLU A 38 -17.78 0.07 -7.11
N SER A 39 -17.73 1.07 -8.01
CA SER A 39 -17.71 2.50 -7.65
C SER A 39 -18.90 2.88 -6.77
N GLU A 40 -20.11 2.42 -7.10
CA GLU A 40 -21.31 2.71 -6.30
C GLU A 40 -21.15 2.25 -4.84
N LYS A 41 -20.69 1.02 -4.62
CA LYS A 41 -20.45 0.48 -3.26
C LYS A 41 -19.36 1.23 -2.52
N ILE A 42 -18.30 1.63 -3.22
CA ILE A 42 -17.21 2.43 -2.63
C ILE A 42 -17.73 3.80 -2.19
N LEU A 43 -18.57 4.44 -3.01
CA LEU A 43 -19.15 5.75 -2.71
C LEU A 43 -20.19 5.68 -1.59
N GLU A 44 -21.03 4.64 -1.54
CA GLU A 44 -21.93 4.41 -0.40
C GLU A 44 -21.17 4.21 0.91
N ALA A 45 -20.11 3.40 0.89
CA ALA A 45 -19.25 3.21 2.06
C ALA A 45 -18.58 4.52 2.49
N ASN A 46 -18.13 5.33 1.53
CA ASN A 46 -17.54 6.64 1.82
C ASN A 46 -18.54 7.64 2.38
N ALA A 47 -19.78 7.65 1.88
CA ALA A 47 -20.82 8.53 2.41
C ALA A 47 -21.09 8.24 3.91
N GLN A 48 -21.05 6.97 4.31
CA GLN A 48 -21.18 6.58 5.73
C GLN A 48 -19.99 7.04 6.57
N ASP A 49 -18.77 6.91 6.04
CA ASP A 49 -17.55 7.40 6.69
C ASP A 49 -17.55 8.94 6.83
N MET A 50 -18.00 9.66 5.80
CA MET A 50 -18.17 11.12 5.80
C MET A 50 -19.19 11.55 6.85
N ALA A 51 -20.36 10.92 6.90
CA ALA A 51 -21.40 11.24 7.87
C ALA A 51 -20.93 11.00 9.32
N ALA A 52 -20.25 9.87 9.57
CA ALA A 52 -19.67 9.57 10.88
C ALA A 52 -18.58 10.58 11.27
N SER A 53 -17.69 10.92 10.34
CA SER A 53 -16.59 11.86 10.59
C SER A 53 -17.06 13.29 10.81
N GLN A 54 -18.12 13.71 10.12
CA GLN A 54 -18.77 15.00 10.34
C GLN A 54 -19.37 15.08 11.75
N LYS A 55 -20.05 14.01 12.20
CA LYS A 55 -20.60 13.92 13.56
C LYS A 55 -19.52 13.96 14.64
N ASP A 56 -18.37 13.35 14.37
CA ASP A 56 -17.21 13.34 15.26
C ASP A 56 -16.39 14.66 15.24
N GLY A 57 -16.81 15.65 14.43
CA GLY A 57 -16.18 16.98 14.38
C GLY A 57 -14.82 16.99 13.67
N LEU A 58 -14.62 16.09 12.70
CA LEU A 58 -13.37 16.04 11.94
C LEU A 58 -13.17 17.35 11.15
N PRO A 59 -11.98 18.00 11.19
CA PRO A 59 -11.77 19.28 10.50
C PRO A 59 -11.94 19.19 8.99
N ASP A 60 -12.38 20.28 8.36
CA ASP A 60 -12.69 20.33 6.92
C ASP A 60 -11.54 19.84 6.02
N ALA A 61 -10.29 20.16 6.36
CA ALA A 61 -9.12 19.71 5.62
C ALA A 61 -8.94 18.17 5.63
N PHE A 62 -9.42 17.49 6.67
CA PHE A 62 -9.45 16.02 6.74
C PHE A 62 -10.70 15.46 6.07
N MET A 63 -11.84 16.15 6.16
CA MET A 63 -13.06 15.80 5.44
C MET A 63 -12.83 15.79 3.92
N ASP A 64 -12.14 16.81 3.38
CA ASP A 64 -11.76 16.82 1.97
C ASP A 64 -10.85 15.63 1.62
N ARG A 65 -9.88 15.27 2.47
CA ARG A 65 -9.00 14.11 2.22
C ARG A 65 -9.73 12.77 2.27
N LEU A 66 -10.79 12.68 3.09
CA LEU A 66 -11.61 11.50 3.25
C LEU A 66 -12.58 11.30 2.08
N LEU A 67 -13.09 12.39 1.51
CA LEU A 67 -14.13 12.37 0.49
C LEU A 67 -13.72 11.54 -0.74
N LEU A 68 -14.63 10.68 -1.20
CA LEU A 68 -14.59 10.06 -2.52
C LEU A 68 -15.78 10.55 -3.34
N ASN A 69 -15.54 10.71 -4.62
CA ASN A 69 -16.55 10.91 -5.65
C ASN A 69 -16.14 10.09 -6.88
N GLU A 70 -17.00 10.01 -7.89
CA GLU A 70 -16.73 9.23 -9.10
C GLU A 70 -15.38 9.59 -9.75
N LYS A 71 -15.05 10.89 -9.80
CA LYS A 71 -13.77 11.37 -10.34
C LYS A 71 -12.58 10.81 -9.55
N ARG A 72 -12.65 10.78 -8.21
CA ARG A 72 -11.58 10.25 -7.36
C ARG A 72 -11.48 8.73 -7.45
N VAL A 73 -12.60 8.01 -7.61
CA VAL A 73 -12.57 6.56 -7.86
C VAL A 73 -11.93 6.26 -9.22
N ARG A 74 -12.29 7.01 -10.26
CA ARG A 74 -11.67 6.91 -11.58
C ARG A 74 -10.18 7.23 -11.54
N ALA A 75 -9.77 8.25 -10.79
CA ALA A 75 -8.36 8.59 -10.62
C ALA A 75 -7.56 7.46 -9.93
N MET A 76 -8.15 6.75 -8.94
CA MET A 76 -7.51 5.55 -8.37
C MET A 76 -7.33 4.44 -9.42
N ALA A 77 -8.34 4.21 -10.26
CA ALA A 77 -8.27 3.23 -11.34
C ALA A 77 -7.21 3.63 -12.39
N GLU A 78 -7.15 4.90 -12.79
CA GLU A 78 -6.11 5.45 -13.68
C GLU A 78 -4.71 5.31 -13.07
N GLY A 79 -4.56 5.51 -11.76
CA GLY A 79 -3.31 5.27 -11.03
C GLY A 79 -2.84 3.82 -11.13
N LEU A 80 -3.74 2.86 -10.94
CA LEU A 80 -3.46 1.43 -11.13
C LEU A 80 -3.02 1.11 -12.56
N ARG A 81 -3.67 1.69 -13.57
CA ARG A 81 -3.29 1.54 -14.98
C ARG A 81 -1.91 2.11 -15.27
N SER A 82 -1.63 3.31 -14.76
CA SER A 82 -0.34 3.98 -14.88
C SER A 82 0.78 3.13 -14.27
N VAL A 83 0.55 2.54 -13.09
CA VAL A 83 1.52 1.64 -12.44
C VAL A 83 1.73 0.35 -13.24
N ALA A 84 0.69 -0.16 -13.91
CA ALA A 84 0.80 -1.34 -14.77
C ALA A 84 1.76 -1.11 -15.96
N GLU A 85 1.80 0.12 -16.48
CA GLU A 85 2.65 0.53 -17.61
C GLU A 85 4.11 0.79 -17.23
N LEU A 86 4.40 0.97 -15.94
CA LEU A 86 5.77 1.18 -15.49
C LEU A 86 6.68 -0.01 -15.86
N PRO A 87 7.97 0.24 -16.15
CA PRO A 87 8.95 -0.84 -16.33
C PRO A 87 8.97 -1.77 -15.11
N ASP A 88 9.12 -3.08 -15.32
CA ASP A 88 9.23 -4.03 -14.21
C ASP A 88 10.44 -3.65 -13.34
N PRO A 89 10.28 -3.42 -12.02
CA PRO A 89 11.41 -3.14 -11.14
C PRO A 89 12.23 -4.39 -10.77
N LEU A 90 11.72 -5.60 -11.01
CA LEU A 90 12.36 -6.85 -10.58
C LEU A 90 13.38 -7.39 -11.59
N ASP A 91 14.26 -8.26 -11.10
CA ASP A 91 15.24 -9.03 -11.86
C ASP A 91 16.20 -8.19 -12.72
N LYS A 92 16.37 -6.90 -12.36
CA LYS A 92 17.33 -6.01 -13.02
C LYS A 92 18.74 -6.32 -12.55
N LEU A 93 19.63 -6.59 -13.48
CA LEU A 93 21.06 -6.61 -13.20
C LEU A 93 21.54 -5.21 -12.82
N LEU A 94 21.99 -5.05 -11.58
CA LEU A 94 22.47 -3.77 -11.05
C LEU A 94 24.00 -3.67 -11.11
N TRP A 95 24.70 -4.80 -11.06
CA TRP A 95 26.16 -4.87 -11.05
C TRP A 95 26.63 -6.32 -11.24
N GLU A 96 27.77 -6.52 -11.90
CA GLU A 96 28.43 -7.82 -11.96
C GLU A 96 29.96 -7.74 -12.04
N THR A 97 30.63 -8.80 -11.58
CA THR A 97 32.09 -8.94 -11.70
C THR A 97 32.49 -10.42 -11.73
N THR A 98 33.67 -10.69 -12.29
CA THR A 98 34.34 -11.98 -12.21
C THR A 98 35.62 -11.81 -11.42
N ARG A 99 35.75 -12.57 -10.32
CA ARG A 99 36.94 -12.52 -9.45
C ARG A 99 38.12 -13.25 -10.12
N PRO A 100 39.38 -12.98 -9.71
CA PRO A 100 40.55 -13.65 -10.28
C PRO A 100 40.53 -15.18 -10.18
N ASN A 101 39.75 -15.75 -9.25
CA ASN A 101 39.54 -17.19 -9.10
C ASN A 101 38.39 -17.75 -9.95
N GLY A 102 37.81 -16.95 -10.87
CA GLY A 102 36.70 -17.36 -11.73
C GLY A 102 35.30 -17.25 -11.10
N LEU A 103 35.17 -16.82 -9.84
CA LEU A 103 33.86 -16.64 -9.21
C LEU A 103 33.10 -15.49 -9.88
N TYR A 104 31.95 -15.81 -10.45
CA TYR A 104 31.04 -14.84 -11.04
C TYR A 104 30.00 -14.35 -10.04
N ILE A 105 29.92 -13.04 -9.87
CA ILE A 105 29.05 -12.40 -8.87
C ILE A 105 28.14 -11.41 -9.60
N ARG A 106 26.83 -11.53 -9.37
CA ARG A 106 25.82 -10.58 -9.86
C ARG A 106 25.02 -10.02 -8.69
N ARG A 107 24.68 -8.73 -8.76
CA ARG A 107 23.68 -8.09 -7.92
C ARG A 107 22.46 -7.81 -8.76
N VAL A 108 21.32 -8.37 -8.34
CA VAL A 108 20.05 -8.31 -9.07
C VAL A 108 18.98 -7.74 -8.14
N SER A 109 18.04 -6.95 -8.67
CA SER A 109 16.91 -6.46 -7.87
C SER A 109 15.92 -7.57 -7.52
N SER A 110 15.39 -7.54 -6.30
CA SER A 110 14.37 -8.47 -5.81
C SER A 110 13.27 -7.70 -5.06
N PRO A 111 12.07 -8.30 -4.86
CA PRO A 111 11.05 -7.71 -4.01
C PRO A 111 11.54 -7.47 -2.58
N MET A 112 10.90 -6.54 -1.89
CA MET A 112 11.18 -6.29 -0.47
C MET A 112 10.59 -7.37 0.43
N GLY A 113 9.53 -8.05 -0.01
CA GLY A 113 8.80 -9.04 0.77
C GLY A 113 7.40 -8.54 1.12
N VAL A 114 7.17 -8.20 2.39
CA VAL A 114 5.90 -7.67 2.90
C VAL A 114 6.07 -6.22 3.33
N ILE A 115 5.27 -5.35 2.74
CA ILE A 115 5.23 -3.92 3.04
C ILE A 115 3.98 -3.63 3.89
N ALA A 116 4.16 -3.04 5.06
CA ALA A 116 3.07 -2.48 5.84
C ALA A 116 2.94 -0.99 5.56
N VAL A 117 1.73 -0.51 5.27
CA VAL A 117 1.46 0.92 5.10
C VAL A 117 0.44 1.35 6.14
N ILE A 118 0.85 2.26 7.03
CA ILE A 118 -0.03 2.89 8.01
C ILE A 118 -0.34 4.30 7.54
N PHE A 119 -1.61 4.62 7.36
CA PHE A 119 -2.04 5.90 6.80
C PHE A 119 -3.29 6.45 7.48
N GLU A 120 -3.54 7.74 7.30
CA GLU A 120 -4.67 8.48 7.90
C GLU A 120 -5.93 8.43 7.00
N ALA A 121 -6.86 9.38 7.18
CA ALA A 121 -8.13 9.51 6.47
C ALA A 121 -7.97 9.85 4.97
N ARG A 122 -7.33 8.97 4.21
CA ARG A 122 -7.08 9.08 2.76
C ARG A 122 -7.35 7.73 2.08
N PRO A 123 -8.62 7.44 1.72
CA PRO A 123 -8.97 6.15 1.13
C PRO A 123 -8.20 5.81 -0.15
N ASN A 124 -7.77 6.82 -0.93
CA ASN A 124 -7.00 6.60 -2.15
C ASN A 124 -5.64 5.93 -1.92
N VAL A 125 -5.02 6.16 -0.76
CA VAL A 125 -3.73 5.54 -0.39
C VAL A 125 -3.83 4.01 -0.39
N THR A 126 -5.02 3.46 -0.13
CA THR A 126 -5.31 2.02 -0.20
C THR A 126 -5.02 1.47 -1.60
N ALA A 127 -5.53 2.12 -2.65
CA ALA A 127 -5.32 1.70 -4.03
C ALA A 127 -3.86 1.95 -4.47
N ASP A 128 -3.32 3.14 -4.19
CA ASP A 128 -1.96 3.54 -4.61
C ASP A 128 -0.89 2.60 -4.01
N SER A 129 -1.01 2.31 -2.71
CA SER A 129 -0.06 1.44 -2.00
C SER A 129 -0.15 -0.01 -2.47
N ALA A 130 -1.36 -0.50 -2.73
CA ALA A 130 -1.56 -1.83 -3.29
C ALA A 130 -0.97 -1.94 -4.71
N ALA A 131 -1.18 -0.92 -5.54
CA ALA A 131 -0.67 -0.89 -6.91
C ALA A 131 0.85 -1.01 -6.96
N LEU A 132 1.54 -0.12 -6.24
CA LEU A 132 3.01 -0.05 -6.22
C LEU A 132 3.63 -1.29 -5.59
N SER A 133 3.05 -1.78 -4.48
CA SER A 133 3.55 -3.00 -3.81
C SER A 133 3.42 -4.21 -4.73
N LEU A 134 2.26 -4.39 -5.37
CA LEU A 134 2.02 -5.50 -6.27
C LEU A 134 2.98 -5.45 -7.47
N LYS A 135 3.16 -4.28 -8.09
CA LYS A 135 4.11 -4.09 -9.20
C LYS A 135 5.54 -4.41 -8.81
N ALA A 136 5.94 -4.07 -7.59
CA ALA A 136 7.24 -4.40 -7.00
C ALA A 136 7.33 -5.84 -6.44
N GLY A 137 6.36 -6.72 -6.77
CA GLY A 137 6.34 -8.12 -6.35
C GLY A 137 6.22 -8.33 -4.84
N SER A 138 5.75 -7.33 -4.09
CA SER A 138 5.63 -7.36 -2.64
C SER A 138 4.16 -7.44 -2.22
N ALA A 139 3.87 -8.21 -1.16
CA ALA A 139 2.55 -8.18 -0.55
C ALA A 139 2.41 -6.91 0.31
N VAL A 140 1.20 -6.40 0.46
CA VAL A 140 0.90 -5.23 1.27
C VAL A 140 -0.09 -5.54 2.40
N ILE A 141 0.23 -5.03 3.60
CA ILE A 141 -0.68 -4.95 4.73
C ILE A 141 -1.02 -3.49 4.95
N LEU A 142 -2.28 -3.14 4.73
CA LEU A 142 -2.80 -1.79 4.82
C LEU A 142 -3.43 -1.58 6.20
N ARG A 143 -3.19 -0.43 6.81
CA ARG A 143 -3.89 0.00 8.02
C ARG A 143 -4.20 1.50 7.91
N GLY A 144 -5.44 1.80 7.54
CA GLY A 144 -5.94 3.17 7.42
C GLY A 144 -6.39 3.78 8.75
N GLY A 145 -6.81 5.05 8.70
CA GLY A 145 -7.48 5.73 9.82
C GLY A 145 -8.86 5.13 10.10
N LYS A 146 -9.36 5.32 11.33
CA LYS A 146 -10.70 4.86 11.72
C LYS A 146 -11.80 5.57 10.90
N GLU A 147 -11.50 6.78 10.47
CA GLU A 147 -12.38 7.69 9.73
C GLU A 147 -12.71 7.16 8.33
N ALA A 148 -11.84 6.31 7.76
CA ALA A 148 -11.94 5.80 6.39
C ALA A 148 -12.20 4.28 6.33
N ILE A 149 -12.56 3.65 7.44
CA ILE A 149 -12.54 2.18 7.54
C ILE A 149 -13.49 1.50 6.54
N ARG A 150 -14.70 2.02 6.34
CA ARG A 150 -15.67 1.41 5.42
C ARG A 150 -15.22 1.57 3.97
N SER A 151 -14.73 2.77 3.64
CA SER A 151 -14.15 3.07 2.32
C SER A 151 -12.98 2.13 2.01
N ASN A 152 -12.07 1.95 2.97
CA ASN A 152 -10.91 1.07 2.80
C ASN A 152 -11.31 -0.40 2.63
N MET A 153 -12.30 -0.88 3.39
CA MET A 153 -12.82 -2.24 3.24
C MET A 153 -13.43 -2.46 1.85
N ALA A 154 -14.25 -1.51 1.36
CA ALA A 154 -14.85 -1.60 0.03
C ALA A 154 -13.80 -1.62 -1.08
N ILE A 155 -12.80 -0.74 -0.99
CA ILE A 155 -11.67 -0.71 -1.94
C ILE A 155 -10.90 -2.03 -1.90
N VAL A 156 -10.46 -2.50 -0.73
CA VAL A 156 -9.69 -3.75 -0.61
C VAL A 156 -10.49 -4.96 -1.09
N ALA A 157 -11.81 -5.00 -0.85
CA ALA A 157 -12.66 -6.07 -1.36
C ALA A 157 -12.66 -6.11 -2.91
N ALA A 158 -12.79 -4.96 -3.58
CA ALA A 158 -12.72 -4.87 -5.03
C ALA A 158 -11.34 -5.31 -5.56
N LEU A 159 -10.26 -4.85 -4.93
CA LEU A 159 -8.89 -5.22 -5.29
C LEU A 159 -8.62 -6.72 -5.13
N ARG A 160 -9.05 -7.32 -4.01
CA ARG A 160 -8.88 -8.75 -3.74
C ARG A 160 -9.69 -9.63 -4.69
N SER A 161 -10.90 -9.19 -5.07
CA SER A 161 -11.71 -9.87 -6.09
C SER A 161 -11.00 -9.90 -7.45
N ALA A 162 -10.38 -8.79 -7.85
CA ALA A 162 -9.59 -8.73 -9.08
C ALA A 162 -8.33 -9.61 -9.03
N LEU A 163 -7.64 -9.67 -7.88
CA LEU A 163 -6.50 -10.57 -7.69
C LEU A 163 -6.91 -12.03 -7.89
N ALA A 164 -8.04 -12.45 -7.29
CA ALA A 164 -8.57 -13.80 -7.49
C ALA A 164 -8.82 -14.11 -8.98
N GLN A 165 -9.44 -13.18 -9.71
CA GLN A 165 -9.71 -13.32 -11.15
C GLN A 165 -8.43 -13.38 -12.00
N SER A 166 -7.36 -12.71 -11.55
CA SER A 166 -6.07 -12.72 -12.23
C SER A 166 -5.23 -13.99 -11.97
N GLY A 167 -5.64 -14.82 -11.01
CA GLY A 167 -4.88 -15.99 -10.55
C GLY A 167 -3.78 -15.67 -9.52
N LEU A 168 -3.60 -14.39 -9.16
CA LEU A 168 -2.64 -13.98 -8.12
C LEU A 168 -3.20 -14.22 -6.71
N PRO A 169 -2.31 -14.37 -5.69
CA PRO A 169 -2.75 -14.57 -4.32
C PRO A 169 -3.57 -13.37 -3.80
N MET A 170 -4.82 -13.61 -3.38
CA MET A 170 -5.66 -12.56 -2.80
C MET A 170 -5.02 -11.89 -1.58
N ASP A 171 -4.28 -12.67 -0.79
CA ASP A 171 -3.58 -12.21 0.42
C ASP A 171 -2.35 -11.33 0.13
N ALA A 172 -2.04 -11.07 -1.15
CA ALA A 172 -1.08 -10.04 -1.55
C ALA A 172 -1.56 -8.62 -1.19
N VAL A 173 -2.87 -8.43 -0.97
CA VAL A 173 -3.44 -7.17 -0.46
C VAL A 173 -4.34 -7.50 0.73
N GLN A 174 -3.98 -7.01 1.91
CA GLN A 174 -4.74 -7.21 3.15
C GLN A 174 -4.99 -5.90 3.87
N LEU A 175 -6.09 -5.82 4.61
CA LEU A 175 -6.45 -4.69 5.46
C LEU A 175 -6.49 -5.15 6.92
N VAL A 176 -5.88 -4.36 7.81
CA VAL A 176 -6.10 -4.50 9.25
C VAL A 176 -7.39 -3.75 9.59
N GLU A 177 -8.44 -4.51 9.88
CA GLU A 177 -9.77 -3.95 10.20
C GLU A 177 -9.89 -3.42 11.63
N ASP A 178 -9.02 -3.87 12.54
CA ASP A 178 -8.91 -3.32 13.89
C ASP A 178 -8.31 -1.90 13.82
N VAL A 179 -9.14 -0.89 14.06
CA VAL A 179 -8.77 0.54 14.01
C VAL A 179 -8.17 1.07 15.31
N SER A 180 -7.88 0.20 16.29
CA SER A 180 -7.24 0.60 17.55
C SER A 180 -5.79 1.07 17.38
N ARG A 181 -5.28 1.86 18.33
CA ARG A 181 -3.86 2.21 18.37
C ARG A 181 -2.98 0.98 18.61
N ALA A 182 -3.50 -0.02 19.34
CA ALA A 182 -2.80 -1.26 19.61
C ALA A 182 -2.51 -2.05 18.33
N SER A 183 -3.43 -2.06 17.35
CA SER A 183 -3.20 -2.71 16.06
C SER A 183 -2.07 -2.04 15.27
N ALA A 184 -1.99 -0.70 15.30
CA ALA A 184 -0.91 0.05 14.67
C ALA A 184 0.45 -0.26 15.31
N GLN A 185 0.52 -0.25 16.65
CA GLN A 185 1.75 -0.58 17.38
C GLN A 185 2.18 -2.04 17.17
N ALA A 186 1.22 -2.96 17.13
CA ALA A 186 1.50 -4.36 16.83
C ALA A 186 2.04 -4.53 15.41
N LEU A 187 1.56 -3.74 14.43
CA LEU A 187 2.06 -3.77 13.05
C LEU A 187 3.47 -3.18 12.94
N MET A 188 3.76 -2.09 13.67
CA MET A 188 5.09 -1.48 13.77
C MET A 188 6.15 -2.44 14.33
N THR A 189 5.73 -3.44 15.10
CA THR A 189 6.62 -4.40 15.78
C THR A 189 6.54 -5.82 15.22
N LEU A 190 5.83 -6.02 14.09
CA LEU A 190 5.58 -7.35 13.50
C LEU A 190 6.78 -7.91 12.70
N LYS A 191 7.96 -7.90 13.34
CA LYS A 191 9.19 -8.52 12.80
C LYS A 191 8.97 -10.00 12.48
N GLY A 192 9.64 -10.45 11.42
CA GLY A 192 9.54 -11.81 10.91
C GLY A 192 8.36 -12.03 9.95
N TYR A 193 7.45 -11.05 9.83
CA TYR A 193 6.39 -11.06 8.83
C TYR A 193 6.36 -9.80 7.97
N VAL A 194 6.75 -8.64 8.51
CA VAL A 194 6.82 -7.37 7.79
C VAL A 194 8.28 -6.98 7.60
N ASP A 195 8.66 -6.68 6.36
CA ASP A 195 10.02 -6.33 5.96
C ASP A 195 10.23 -4.81 5.87
N LEU A 196 9.16 -4.06 5.59
CA LEU A 196 9.19 -2.60 5.50
C LEU A 196 7.89 -1.97 6.01
N LEU A 197 8.00 -0.92 6.81
CA LEU A 197 6.89 -0.07 7.24
C LEU A 197 6.96 1.31 6.56
N ILE A 198 5.84 1.78 6.05
CA ILE A 198 5.71 3.11 5.43
C ILE A 198 4.58 3.89 6.12
N PRO A 199 4.89 4.87 7.00
CA PRO A 199 3.88 5.78 7.55
C PRO A 199 3.54 6.88 6.54
N ARG A 200 2.24 7.13 6.33
CA ARG A 200 1.71 8.17 5.44
C ARG A 200 0.62 8.98 6.14
N GLY A 201 1.01 10.09 6.78
CA GLY A 201 0.08 10.94 7.53
C GLY A 201 0.76 12.20 8.01
N GLY A 202 0.25 12.79 9.10
CA GLY A 202 0.88 13.93 9.76
C GLY A 202 2.19 13.57 10.44
N ALA A 203 2.95 14.60 10.84
CA ALA A 203 4.23 14.45 11.52
C ALA A 203 4.16 13.57 12.78
N GLY A 204 3.05 13.62 13.51
CA GLY A 204 2.84 12.78 14.70
C GLY A 204 2.80 11.28 14.41
N LEU A 205 2.12 10.86 13.33
CA LEU A 205 2.09 9.46 12.91
C LEU A 205 3.49 9.00 12.48
N ILE A 206 4.16 9.82 11.68
CA ILE A 206 5.51 9.51 11.16
C ILE A 206 6.49 9.36 12.32
N ARG A 207 6.50 10.33 13.25
CA ARG A 207 7.34 10.29 14.45
C ARG A 207 7.06 9.07 15.30
N SER A 208 5.78 8.76 15.56
CA SER A 208 5.41 7.56 16.33
C SER A 208 5.90 6.28 15.66
N ALA A 209 5.77 6.15 14.33
CA ALA A 209 6.29 5.00 13.61
C ALA A 209 7.81 4.89 13.73
N VAL A 210 8.54 5.99 13.57
CA VAL A 210 10.02 6.01 13.64
C VAL A 210 10.52 5.67 15.05
N GLU A 211 9.87 6.18 16.09
CA GLU A 211 10.29 5.97 17.48
C GLU A 211 9.92 4.58 18.02
N ASN A 212 8.82 3.99 17.56
CA ASN A 212 8.27 2.77 18.17
C ASN A 212 8.40 1.51 17.30
N ALA A 213 8.70 1.65 16.00
CA ALA A 213 8.82 0.49 15.12
C ALA A 213 10.12 -0.27 15.37
N THR A 214 10.00 -1.59 15.35
CA THR A 214 11.17 -2.46 15.25
C THR A 214 11.37 -2.89 13.80
N VAL A 215 10.30 -2.97 13.00
CA VAL A 215 10.35 -3.16 11.55
C VAL A 215 11.07 -1.96 10.89
N PRO A 216 11.91 -2.15 9.87
CA PRO A 216 12.52 -1.04 9.13
C PRO A 216 11.49 -0.03 8.61
N VAL A 217 11.75 1.26 8.76
CA VAL A 217 10.80 2.33 8.40
C VAL A 217 11.34 3.15 7.23
N LEU A 218 10.54 3.32 6.18
CA LEU A 218 10.77 4.35 5.14
C LEU A 218 9.93 5.58 5.48
N GLN A 219 10.58 6.56 6.10
CA GLN A 219 9.94 7.82 6.51
C GLN A 219 9.93 8.84 5.37
N THR A 220 8.87 9.63 5.27
CA THR A 220 8.85 10.87 4.48
C THR A 220 9.06 12.04 5.43
N GLY A 221 10.18 12.76 5.32
CA GLY A 221 10.56 13.83 6.25
C GLY A 221 9.61 15.04 6.24
N GLU A 222 9.79 15.96 7.20
CA GLU A 222 8.92 17.14 7.40
C GLU A 222 9.08 18.23 6.31
N GLY A 223 10.13 18.16 5.47
CA GLY A 223 10.21 18.93 4.22
C GLY A 223 10.48 20.43 4.38
N VAL A 224 11.38 20.84 5.29
CA VAL A 224 11.83 22.24 5.35
C VAL A 224 12.69 22.57 4.12
N CYS A 225 12.07 23.17 3.11
CA CYS A 225 12.72 23.57 1.87
C CYS A 225 13.11 25.06 1.92
N HIS A 226 14.38 25.36 1.65
CA HIS A 226 14.91 26.74 1.58
C HIS A 226 15.15 27.12 0.13
N VAL A 227 14.89 28.38 -0.22
CA VAL A 227 15.25 28.96 -1.52
C VAL A 227 16.27 30.05 -1.26
N TYR A 228 17.46 29.91 -1.83
CA TYR A 228 18.50 30.94 -1.80
C TYR A 228 18.46 31.70 -3.12
N VAL A 229 18.25 33.01 -3.03
CA VAL A 229 18.31 33.92 -4.19
C VAL A 229 19.62 34.68 -4.09
N ASP A 230 20.53 34.43 -5.02
CA ASP A 230 21.83 35.10 -5.12
C ASP A 230 21.68 36.52 -5.67
N LYS A 231 22.73 37.34 -5.53
CA LYS A 231 22.75 38.76 -5.95
C LYS A 231 22.79 38.96 -7.46
#